data_AF-A0A6H2DLE4-F1
#
_entry.id   AF-A0A6H2DLE4-F1
#
_cell.length_a   1.000
_cell.length_b   1.000
_cell.length_c   1.000
_cell.angle_alpha   90.00
_cell.angle_beta   90.00
_cell.angle_gamma   90.00
#
_symmetry.space_group_name_H-M   'P 1'
#
loop_
_entity.id
_entity.type
_entity.pdbx_description
1 polymer ?
#
loop_
_entity_poly.entity_id
_entity_poly.type
_entity_poly.pdbx_seq_one_letter_code
_entity_poly.pdbx_strand_id
1 'polypeptide(L)' 'MIAEIFLIVLAIAVMILFMPVAIGVGIKILAPEWYLANRRNIILTLGVIIAVLLIGILVIFFGMAI' A
#
# COMPACT_ATOMS: atom_id res chain seq x y z
N MET A 1 25.76 -9.09 -2.81
CA MET A 1 25.31 -8.39 -4.03
C MET A 1 23.86 -8.72 -4.43
N ILE A 2 23.54 -9.92 -4.94
CA ILE A 2 22.15 -10.22 -5.40
C ILE A 2 21.13 -10.22 -4.24
N ALA A 3 21.47 -10.84 -3.10
CA ALA A 3 20.61 -10.87 -1.92
C ALA A 3 20.34 -9.48 -1.32
N GLU A 4 21.33 -8.59 -1.34
CA GLU A 4 21.19 -7.21 -0.84
C GLU A 4 20.26 -6.38 -1.73
N ILE A 5 20.40 -6.50 -3.05
CA ILE A 5 19.51 -5.84 -4.01
C ILE A 5 18.07 -6.35 -3.82
N PHE A 6 17.88 -7.66 -3.65
CA PHE A 6 16.57 -8.24 -3.39
C PHE A 6 15.91 -7.68 -2.12
N LEU A 7 16.68 -7.58 -1.02
CA LEU A 7 16.19 -6.99 0.24
C LEU A 7 15.83 -5.51 0.10
N ILE A 8 16.60 -4.74 -0.67
CA ILE A 8 16.31 -3.33 -0.94
C ILE A 8 15.00 -3.18 -1.72
N VAL A 9 14.81 -3.98 -2.77
CA VAL A 9 13.57 -3.95 -3.56
C VAL A 9 12.37 -4.38 -2.71
N LEU A 10 12.54 -5.38 -1.84
CA LEU A 10 11.49 -5.80 -0.90
C LEU A 10 11.14 -4.69 0.09
N ALA A 11 12.15 -3.99 0.64
CA ALA A 11 11.92 -2.86 1.53
C ALA A 11 11.15 -1.73 0.83
N ILE A 12 11.51 -1.40 -0.41
CA ILE A 12 10.78 -0.41 -1.22
C ILE A 12 9.33 -0.85 -1.46
N ALA A 13 9.12 -2.12 -1.83
CA ALA A 13 7.79 -2.68 -2.05
C ALA A 13 6.91 -2.57 -0.79
N VAL A 14 7.47 -2.89 0.38
CA VAL A 14 6.78 -2.72 1.67
C VAL A 14 6.48 -1.26 1.95
N MET A 15 7.40 -0.33 1.70
CA MET A 15 7.14 1.11 1.87
C MET A 15 5.98 1.60 1.00
N ILE A 16 5.89 1.13 -0.25
CA ILE A 16 4.79 1.45 -1.17
C ILE A 16 3.45 0.94 -0.61
N LEU A 17 3.40 -0.27 -0.03
CA LEU A 17 2.19 -0.81 0.60
C LEU A 17 1.67 0.03 1.78
N PHE A 18 2.55 0.76 2.47
CA PHE A 18 2.17 1.63 3.57
C PHE A 18 1.69 3.02 3.13
N MET A 19 1.97 3.45 1.90
CA MET A 19 1.55 4.78 1.42
C MET A 19 0.03 5.02 1.49
N PRO A 20 -0.86 4.09 1.08
CA PRO A 20 -2.30 4.27 1.19
C PRO A 20 -2.76 4.45 2.64
N VAL A 21 -2.13 3.73 3.58
CA VAL A 21 -2.42 3.86 5.02
C VAL A 21 -2.03 5.25 5.51
N ALA A 22 -0.83 5.73 5.15
CA ALA A 22 -0.37 7.07 5.50
C ALA A 22 -1.29 8.16 4.94
N ILE A 23 -1.77 8.02 3.70
CA ILE A 23 -2.74 8.92 3.09
C ILE A 23 -4.06 8.92 3.87
N GLY A 24 -4.59 7.73 4.21
CA GLY A 24 -5.81 7.62 5.00
C GLY A 24 -5.71 8.28 6.37
N VAL A 25 -4.56 8.10 7.05
CA VAL A 25 -4.28 8.77 8.34
C VAL A 25 -4.14 10.29 8.15
N GLY A 26 -3.44 10.74 7.10
CA GLY A 26 -3.30 12.16 6.77
C GLY A 26 -4.65 12.84 6.55
N ILE A 27 -5.55 12.22 5.79
CA ILE A 27 -6.93 12.72 5.59
C ILE A 27 -7.69 12.78 6.91
N LYS A 28 -7.58 11.75 7.76
CA LYS A 28 -8.22 11.73 9.08
C LYS A 28 -7.77 12.90 9.97
N ILE A 29 -6.49 13.28 9.90
CA ILE A 29 -5.92 14.38 10.69
C ILE A 29 -6.29 15.74 10.10
N LEU A 30 -6.16 15.92 8.79
CA LEU A 30 -6.33 17.20 8.11
C LEU A 30 -7.80 17.59 7.87
N ALA A 31 -8.68 16.60 7.68
CA ALA A 31 -10.10 16.82 7.36
C ALA A 31 -11.00 15.81 8.09
N PRO A 32 -11.10 15.89 9.44
CA PRO A 32 -11.78 14.88 10.25
C PRO A 32 -13.28 14.77 9.93
N GLU A 33 -13.99 15.88 9.70
CA GLU A 33 -15.42 15.84 9.38
C GLU A 33 -15.70 15.19 8.02
N TRP A 34 -14.89 15.52 7.02
CA TRP A 34 -14.97 14.88 5.70
C TRP A 34 -14.64 13.39 5.79
N TYR A 35 -13.62 13.03 6.57
CA TYR A 35 -13.24 11.64 6.81
C TYR A 35 -14.39 10.86 7.45
N LEU A 36 -15.10 11.43 8.42
CA LEU A 36 -16.25 10.78 9.07
C LEU A 36 -17.40 10.57 8.08
N ALA A 37 -17.74 11.59 7.29
CA ALA A 37 -18.80 11.50 6.27
C ALA A 37 -18.49 10.47 5.18
N ASN A 38 -17.21 10.29 4.83
CA ASN A 38 -16.77 9.43 3.72
C ASN A 38 -16.05 8.15 4.18
N ARG A 39 -16.06 7.84 5.48
CA ARG A 39 -15.19 6.82 6.11
C ARG A 39 -15.25 5.48 5.38
N ARG A 40 -16.45 5.01 5.07
CA ARG A 40 -16.66 3.72 4.39
C ARG A 40 -15.99 3.70 3.02
N ASN A 41 -16.19 4.74 2.22
CA ASN A 41 -15.61 4.84 0.89
C ASN A 41 -14.09 4.93 0.95
N ILE A 42 -13.54 5.71 1.88
CA ILE A 42 -12.09 5.81 2.09
C ILE A 42 -11.51 4.43 2.42
N ILE A 43 -12.08 3.72 3.39
CA ILE A 43 -11.57 2.40 3.80
C ILE A 43 -11.63 1.40 2.65
N LEU A 44 -12.73 1.35 1.89
CA LEU A 44 -12.86 0.45 0.75
C LEU A 44 -11.85 0.78 -0.35
N THR A 45 -11.74 2.05 -0.74
CA THR A 45 -10.81 2.50 -1.77
C THR A 45 -9.36 2.22 -1.37
N LEU A 46 -8.96 2.56 -0.14
CA LEU A 46 -7.61 2.27 0.35
C LEU A 46 -7.35 0.76 0.43
N GLY A 47 -8.33 -0.03 0.86
CA GLY A 47 -8.24 -1.49 0.90
C GLY A 47 -8.04 -2.10 -0.49
N VAL A 48 -8.77 -1.62 -1.50
CA VAL A 48 -8.60 -2.05 -2.90
C VAL A 48 -7.21 -1.68 -3.41
N ILE A 49 -6.73 -0.46 -3.15
CA ILE A 49 -5.38 -0.03 -3.56
C ILE A 49 -4.32 -0.93 -2.93
N ILE A 50 -4.41 -1.20 -1.62
CA ILE A 50 -3.48 -2.10 -0.93
C ILE A 50 -3.52 -3.51 -1.54
N ALA A 51 -4.71 -4.04 -1.82
CA ALA A 51 -4.85 -5.36 -2.44
C ALA A 51 -4.21 -5.43 -3.83
N VAL A 52 -4.41 -4.41 -4.67
CA VAL A 52 -3.80 -4.32 -6.00
C VAL A 52 -2.28 -4.23 -5.92
N LEU A 53 -1.76 -3.38 -5.02
CA LEU A 53 -0.32 -3.26 -4.78
C LEU A 53 0.27 -4.58 -4.28
N LEU A 54 -0.41 -5.26 -3.37
CA LEU A 54 0.03 -6.55 -2.84
C LEU A 54 0.09 -7.60 -3.96
N ILE A 55 -0.94 -7.68 -4.80
CA ILE A 55 -0.95 -8.58 -5.97
C ILE A 55 0.23 -8.24 -6.91
N GLY A 56 0.45 -6.95 -7.22
CA GLY A 56 1.57 -6.53 -8.06
C GLY A 56 2.93 -6.95 -7.49
N ILE A 57 3.14 -6.77 -6.18
CA ILE A 57 4.35 -7.21 -5.48
C ILE A 57 4.46 -8.74 -5.54
N LEU A 58 3.39 -9.48 -5.28
CA LEU A 58 3.41 -10.93 -5.36
C LEU A 58 3.79 -11.42 -6.77
N VAL A 59 3.27 -10.79 -7.82
CA VAL A 59 3.62 -11.12 -9.21
C VAL A 59 5.10 -10.83 -9.49
N ILE A 60 5.62 -9.68 -9.08
CA ILE A 60 7.02 -9.30 -9.31
C ILE A 60 7.98 -10.24 -8.57
N PHE A 61 7.66 -10.63 -7.33
CA PHE A 61 8.57 -11.41 -6.50
C PHE A 61 8.39 -12.93 -6.61
N PHE A 62 7.16 -13.40 -6.84
CA PHE A 62 6.81 -14.82 -6.86
C PHE A 62 6.19 -15.29 -8.19
N GLY A 63 5.61 -14.37 -8.97
CA GLY A 63 5.07 -14.68 -10.30
C GLY A 63 6.14 -14.83 -11.38
N MET A 64 7.33 -14.23 -11.19
CA MET A 64 8.50 -14.48 -12.04
C MET A 64 9.26 -15.77 -11.67
N ALA A 65 8.76 -16.56 -10.71
CA ALA A 65 9.37 -17.83 -10.29
C ALA A 65 8.88 -19.06 -11.07
N ILE A 66 8.11 -18.86 -12.15
CA ILE A 66 7.63 -19.89 -13.09
C ILE A 66 8.32 -19.68 -14.44
#